data_AF-A0A0Z8HEN7-F1
#
_entry.id   AF-A0A0Z8HEN7-F1
#
_cell.length_a   1.000
_cell.length_b   1.000
_cell.length_c   1.000
_cell.angle_alpha   90.00
_cell.angle_beta   90.00
_cell.angle_gamma   90.00
#
_symmetry.space_group_name_H-M   'P 1'
#
loop_
_entity.id
_entity.type
_entity.pdbx_description
1 polymer ?
#
loop_
_entity_poly.entity_id
_entity_poly.type
_entity_poly.pdbx_seq_one_letter_code
_entity_poly.pdbx_strand_id
1 'polypeptide(L)'
;MKFKFLTKSTEWLGSSPHRTIVVVGNEEGATIPYAFDKEAINLTDSELFDMAMEKMYQENFPNRAEDEKFEFFNKAILEVRKETEKNREIAKTMSLSFTQFVELLEERGIVLDDEETEEVADHETIIENQEQN
;
A
#
# COMPACT_ATOMS: atom_id res chain seq x y z
N MET A 1 -12.33 -30.15 -4.26
CA MET A 1 -12.15 -30.87 -2.98
C MET A 1 -12.54 -29.95 -1.84
N LYS A 2 -13.22 -30.47 -0.80
CA LYS A 2 -13.58 -29.70 0.40
C LYS A 2 -12.68 -30.10 1.56
N PHE A 3 -11.91 -29.16 2.07
CA PHE A 3 -11.06 -29.36 3.24
C PHE A 3 -11.84 -29.17 4.54
N LYS A 4 -11.37 -29.83 5.59
CA LYS A 4 -11.87 -29.72 6.97
C LYS A 4 -10.72 -29.75 7.95
N PHE A 5 -10.89 -29.02 9.06
CA PHE A 5 -10.01 -29.14 10.21
C PHE A 5 -10.05 -30.59 10.73
N LEU A 6 -8.87 -31.16 10.98
CA LEU A 6 -8.77 -32.50 11.58
C LEU A 6 -8.28 -32.42 13.03
N THR A 7 -7.16 -31.74 13.27
CA THR A 7 -6.57 -31.64 14.61
C THR A 7 -5.60 -30.47 14.71
N LYS A 8 -5.32 -30.05 15.94
CA LYS A 8 -4.20 -29.17 16.28
C LYS A 8 -3.36 -29.76 17.41
N SER A 9 -2.06 -29.47 17.40
CA SER A 9 -1.15 -29.86 18.46
C SER A 9 -0.03 -28.84 18.64
N THR A 10 0.55 -28.79 19.83
CA THR A 10 1.79 -28.05 20.08
C THR A 10 2.98 -28.94 19.78
N GLU A 11 3.85 -28.48 18.89
CA GLU A 11 5.19 -29.04 18.72
C GLU A 11 6.10 -28.47 19.80
N TRP A 12 6.81 -29.35 20.51
CA TRP A 12 7.71 -28.99 21.60
C TRP A 12 9.16 -29.14 21.17
N LEU A 13 10.00 -28.17 21.52
CA LEU A 13 11.45 -28.26 21.37
C LEU A 13 12.08 -28.26 22.76
N GLY A 14 12.40 -29.46 23.25
CA GLY A 14 12.78 -29.67 24.64
C GLY A 14 11.58 -29.42 25.57
N SER A 15 11.76 -28.57 26.58
CA SER A 15 10.70 -28.15 27.51
C SER A 15 9.93 -26.90 27.07
N SER A 16 10.24 -26.35 25.89
CA SER A 16 9.65 -25.10 25.42
C SER A 16 8.68 -25.35 24.25
N PRO A 17 7.48 -24.74 24.26
CA PRO A 17 6.58 -24.82 23.11
C PRO A 17 7.21 -24.10 21.92
N HIS A 18 7.28 -24.79 20.78
CA HIS A 18 7.97 -24.32 19.58
C HIS A 18 6.98 -23.76 18.56
N ARG A 19 5.97 -24.56 18.16
CA ARG A 19 5.02 -24.21 17.10
C ARG A 19 3.66 -24.88 17.32
N THR A 20 2.64 -24.36 16.66
CA THR A 20 1.33 -25.02 16.56
C THR A 20 1.23 -25.73 15.22
N ILE A 21 0.98 -27.03 15.23
CA ILE A 21 0.72 -27.82 14.03
C ILE A 21 -0.78 -27.99 13.88
N VAL A 22 -1.31 -27.54 12.75
CA VAL A 22 -2.72 -27.71 12.36
C VAL A 22 -2.77 -28.68 11.20
N VAL A 23 -3.56 -29.74 11.31
CA VAL A 23 -3.75 -30.69 10.23
C VAL A 23 -5.11 -30.46 9.61
N VAL A 24 -5.10 -30.20 8.31
CA VAL A 24 -6.29 -30.06 7.48
C VAL A 24 -6.36 -31.24 6.52
N GLY A 25 -7.55 -31.74 6.23
CA GLY A 25 -7.69 -32.85 5.28
C GLY A 25 -9.03 -32.89 4.59
N ASN A 26 -9.25 -33.91 3.76
CA ASN A 26 -10.49 -34.11 3.02
C ASN A 26 -11.01 -35.54 3.19
N GLU A 27 -12.17 -35.85 2.59
CA GLU A 27 -12.77 -37.19 2.66
C GLU A 27 -12.04 -38.23 1.79
N GLU A 28 -11.16 -37.78 0.90
CA GLU A 28 -10.35 -38.62 0.02
C GLU A 28 -9.04 -39.08 0.69
N GLY A 29 -8.81 -38.70 1.94
CA GLY A 29 -7.65 -39.12 2.74
C GLY A 29 -6.43 -38.21 2.65
N ALA A 30 -6.55 -37.03 2.02
CA ALA A 30 -5.48 -36.04 2.06
C ALA A 30 -5.33 -35.48 3.47
N THR A 31 -4.10 -35.36 3.96
CA THR A 31 -3.76 -34.75 5.25
C THR A 31 -2.57 -33.81 5.07
N ILE A 32 -2.79 -32.52 5.29
CA ILE A 32 -1.83 -31.46 5.05
C ILE A 32 -1.56 -30.75 6.39
N PRO A 33 -0.33 -30.84 6.93
CA PRO A 33 0.05 -30.13 8.13
C PRO A 33 0.52 -28.70 7.81
N TYR A 34 0.04 -27.74 8.60
CA TYR A 34 0.46 -26.35 8.58
C TYR A 34 1.06 -25.97 9.92
N ALA A 35 2.27 -25.40 9.88
CA ALA A 35 2.94 -24.88 11.07
C ALA A 35 2.63 -23.38 11.25
N PHE A 36 2.23 -23.02 12.45
CA PHE A 36 2.00 -21.65 12.92
C PHE A 36 2.81 -21.37 14.18
N ASP A 37 2.81 -20.12 14.61
CA ASP A 37 3.45 -19.73 15.87
C ASP A 37 2.85 -20.47 17.07
N LYS A 38 3.62 -20.59 18.15
CA LYS A 38 3.22 -21.33 19.35
C LYS A 38 1.98 -20.73 20.02
N GLU A 39 1.74 -19.43 19.87
CA GLU A 39 0.57 -18.73 20.42
C GLU A 39 -0.73 -19.11 19.72
N ALA A 40 -0.66 -19.55 18.46
CA ALA A 40 -1.82 -19.93 17.65
C ALA A 40 -2.59 -21.11 18.25
N ILE A 41 -2.00 -21.90 19.15
CA ILE A 41 -2.67 -22.99 19.85
C ILE A 41 -3.94 -22.53 20.61
N ASN A 42 -3.96 -21.24 21.01
CA ASN A 42 -5.06 -20.65 21.75
C ASN A 42 -6.24 -20.21 20.86
N LEU A 43 -6.05 -20.20 19.54
CA LEU A 43 -7.10 -19.86 18.59
C LEU A 43 -8.13 -20.98 18.45
N THR A 44 -9.32 -20.61 18.00
CA THR A 44 -10.38 -21.56 17.70
C THR A 44 -10.04 -22.40 16.47
N ASP A 45 -10.67 -23.57 16.35
CA ASP A 45 -10.43 -24.47 15.21
C ASP A 45 -10.87 -23.84 13.89
N SER A 46 -11.87 -22.95 13.92
CA SER A 46 -12.31 -22.18 12.75
C SER A 46 -11.25 -21.18 12.30
N GLU A 47 -10.70 -20.39 13.23
CA GLU A 47 -9.65 -19.42 12.91
C GLU A 47 -8.39 -20.11 12.36
N LEU A 48 -8.00 -21.23 12.97
CA LEU A 48 -6.85 -22.02 12.50
C LEU A 48 -7.10 -22.65 11.14
N PHE A 49 -8.34 -23.07 10.85
CA PHE A 49 -8.72 -23.56 9.54
C PHE A 49 -8.63 -22.45 8.48
N ASP A 50 -9.15 -21.26 8.77
CA ASP A 50 -9.09 -20.12 7.85
C ASP A 50 -7.64 -19.71 7.55
N MET A 51 -6.78 -19.64 8.57
CA MET A 51 -5.35 -19.40 8.41
C MET A 51 -4.65 -20.46 7.55
N ALA A 52 -5.02 -21.74 7.70
CA ALA A 52 -4.47 -22.82 6.90
C ALA A 52 -4.95 -22.75 5.44
N MET A 53 -6.21 -22.39 5.20
CA MET A 53 -6.73 -22.15 3.86
C MET A 53 -6.08 -20.94 3.21
N GLU A 54 -5.78 -19.88 3.97
CA GLU A 54 -5.05 -18.73 3.46
C GLU A 54 -3.62 -19.11 3.05
N LYS A 55 -2.87 -19.83 3.89
CA LYS A 55 -1.54 -20.35 3.52
C LYS A 55 -1.59 -21.22 2.26
N MET A 56 -2.55 -22.15 2.21
CA MET A 56 -2.76 -22.99 1.04
C MET A 56 -3.05 -22.16 -0.22
N TYR A 57 -3.85 -21.10 -0.09
CA TYR A 57 -4.16 -20.22 -1.20
C TYR A 57 -2.93 -19.45 -1.67
N GLN A 58 -2.13 -18.89 -0.74
CA GLN A 58 -0.90 -18.17 -1.06
C GLN A 58 0.13 -19.08 -1.75
N GLU A 59 0.31 -20.31 -1.27
CA GLU A 59 1.25 -21.29 -1.86
C GLU A 59 0.84 -21.72 -3.27
N ASN A 60 -0.47 -21.88 -3.53
CA ASN A 60 -0.98 -22.34 -4.83
C ASN A 60 -1.20 -21.19 -5.83
N PHE A 61 -1.38 -19.95 -5.35
CA PHE A 61 -1.66 -18.78 -6.19
C PHE A 61 -0.76 -17.59 -5.81
N PRO A 62 0.58 -17.75 -5.87
CA PRO A 62 1.52 -16.73 -5.40
C PRO A 62 1.32 -15.38 -6.10
N ASN A 63 1.11 -15.40 -7.42
CA ASN A 63 0.90 -14.18 -8.20
C ASN A 63 -0.43 -13.49 -7.88
N ARG A 64 -1.46 -14.21 -7.41
CA ARG A 64 -2.78 -13.61 -7.16
C ARG A 64 -2.81 -12.80 -5.86
N ALA A 65 -2.17 -13.30 -4.81
CA ALA A 65 -2.03 -12.56 -3.56
C ALA A 65 -1.21 -11.27 -3.76
N GLU A 66 -0.26 -11.32 -4.70
CA GLU A 66 0.52 -10.18 -5.16
C GLU A 66 -0.33 -9.22 -6.01
N ASP A 67 -1.01 -9.74 -7.05
CA ASP A 67 -1.88 -8.97 -7.95
C ASP A 67 -2.97 -8.20 -7.19
N GLU A 68 -3.63 -8.81 -6.20
CA GLU A 68 -4.68 -8.15 -5.39
C GLU A 68 -4.12 -6.99 -4.54
N LYS A 69 -2.92 -7.16 -3.96
CA LYS A 69 -2.23 -6.09 -3.23
C LYS A 69 -1.79 -4.96 -4.17
N PHE A 70 -1.22 -5.30 -5.31
CA PHE A 70 -0.80 -4.30 -6.30
C PHE A 70 -1.98 -3.56 -6.91
N GLU A 71 -3.13 -4.21 -7.11
CA GLU A 71 -4.35 -3.53 -7.59
C GLU A 71 -4.82 -2.46 -6.60
N PHE A 72 -4.79 -2.76 -5.30
CA PHE A 72 -5.11 -1.77 -4.25
C PHE A 72 -4.14 -0.58 -4.29
N PHE A 73 -2.82 -0.83 -4.33
CA PHE A 73 -1.83 0.24 -4.42
C PHE A 73 -1.96 1.06 -5.70
N ASN A 74 -2.21 0.43 -6.84
CA ASN A 74 -2.41 1.11 -8.11
C ASN A 74 -3.63 2.05 -8.06
N LYS A 75 -4.74 1.62 -7.46
CA LYS A 75 -5.92 2.49 -7.26
C LYS A 75 -5.59 3.69 -6.37
N ALA A 76 -4.92 3.46 -5.24
CA ALA A 76 -4.51 4.54 -4.34
C ALA A 76 -3.58 5.54 -5.02
N ILE A 77 -2.59 5.05 -5.79
CA ILE A 77 -1.66 5.91 -6.54
C ILE A 77 -2.41 6.72 -7.62
N LEU A 78 -3.37 6.12 -8.33
CA LEU A 78 -4.17 6.82 -9.34
C LEU A 78 -5.04 7.92 -8.72
N GLU A 79 -5.63 7.68 -7.55
CA GLU A 79 -6.40 8.69 -6.83
C GLU A 79 -5.52 9.86 -6.38
N VAL A 80 -4.36 9.58 -5.77
CA VAL A 80 -3.39 10.61 -5.38
C VAL A 80 -2.92 11.41 -6.60
N ARG A 81 -2.58 10.76 -7.71
CA ARG A 81 -2.17 11.44 -8.96
C ARG A 81 -3.25 12.38 -9.49
N LYS A 82 -4.52 11.96 -9.42
CA LYS A 82 -5.66 12.77 -9.85
C LYS A 82 -5.84 14.00 -8.95
N GLU A 83 -5.64 13.85 -7.65
CA GLU A 83 -5.70 14.97 -6.71
C GLU A 83 -4.52 15.93 -6.87
N THR A 84 -3.30 15.42 -7.07
CA THR A 84 -2.12 16.24 -7.34
C THR A 84 -2.25 17.04 -8.64
N GLU A 85 -2.84 16.46 -9.70
CA GLU A 85 -3.05 17.18 -10.95
C GLU A 85 -4.05 18.34 -10.78
N LYS A 86 -5.16 18.10 -10.07
CA LYS A 86 -6.11 19.17 -9.71
C LYS A 86 -5.44 20.28 -8.89
N ASN A 87 -4.62 19.92 -7.91
CA ASN A 87 -3.90 20.90 -7.10
C ASN A 87 -2.90 21.70 -7.94
N ARG A 88 -2.24 21.06 -8.91
CA ARG A 88 -1.35 21.72 -9.88
C ARG A 88 -2.11 22.70 -10.76
N GLU A 89 -3.28 22.33 -11.27
CA GLU A 89 -4.16 23.25 -12.03
C GLU A 89 -4.59 24.45 -11.19
N ILE A 90 -5.06 24.20 -9.96
CA ILE A 90 -5.47 25.24 -9.02
C ILE A 90 -4.30 26.20 -8.72
N ALA A 91 -3.09 25.68 -8.48
CA ALA A 91 -1.89 26.48 -8.24
C ALA A 91 -1.53 27.33 -9.47
N LYS A 92 -1.63 26.78 -10.69
CA LYS A 92 -1.42 27.54 -11.93
C LYS A 92 -2.45 28.65 -12.10
N THR A 93 -3.73 28.37 -11.86
CA THR A 93 -4.79 29.39 -11.96
C THR A 93 -4.60 30.49 -10.92
N MET A 94 -4.26 30.15 -9.67
CA MET A 94 -3.96 31.13 -8.63
C MET A 94 -2.75 31.99 -9.00
N SER A 95 -1.67 31.38 -9.48
CA SER A 95 -0.48 32.09 -9.94
C SER A 95 -0.83 33.08 -11.05
N LEU A 96 -1.53 32.64 -12.10
CA LEU A 96 -1.98 33.50 -13.18
C LEU A 96 -2.88 34.65 -12.69
N SER A 97 -3.83 34.37 -11.79
CA SER A 97 -4.69 35.41 -11.22
C SER A 97 -3.92 36.42 -10.37
N PHE A 98 -2.85 35.97 -9.70
CA PHE A 98 -2.01 36.84 -8.89
C PHE A 98 -1.17 37.74 -9.78
N THR A 99 -0.56 37.21 -10.84
CA THR A 99 0.15 37.99 -11.85
C THR A 99 -0.76 39.06 -12.46
N GLN A 100 -1.97 38.67 -12.91
CA GLN A 100 -2.96 39.61 -13.45
C GLN A 100 -3.39 40.68 -12.44
N PHE A 101 -3.45 40.34 -11.15
CA PHE A 101 -3.76 41.30 -10.10
C PHE A 101 -2.62 42.30 -9.88
N VAL A 102 -1.37 41.84 -9.89
CA VAL A 102 -0.18 42.71 -9.79
C VAL A 102 -0.10 43.66 -10.98
N GLU A 103 -0.25 43.16 -12.21
CA GLU A 103 -0.30 43.98 -13.43
C GLU A 103 -1.36 45.10 -13.33
N LEU A 104 -2.55 44.80 -12.81
CA LEU A 104 -3.61 45.80 -12.62
C LEU A 104 -3.23 46.89 -11.59
N LEU A 105 -2.49 46.53 -10.53
CA LEU A 105 -2.05 47.50 -9.53
C LEU A 105 -0.94 48.41 -10.07
N GLU A 106 -0.06 47.89 -10.92
CA GLU A 106 0.95 48.65 -11.66
C GLU A 106 0.29 49.63 -12.64
N GLU A 107 -0.70 49.19 -13.43
CA GLU A 107 -1.48 50.07 -14.31
C GLU A 107 -2.17 51.22 -13.55
N ARG A 108 -2.56 50.98 -12.31
CA ARG A 108 -3.18 51.97 -11.42
C ARG A 108 -2.16 52.88 -10.70
N GLY A 109 -0.86 52.64 -10.90
CA GLY A 109 0.22 53.38 -10.24
C GLY A 109 0.26 53.19 -8.72
N ILE A 110 -0.26 52.06 -8.22
CA ILE A 110 -0.28 51.73 -6.79
C ILE A 110 1.05 51.06 -6.39
N VAL A 111 1.63 50.27 -7.30
CA VAL A 111 2.94 49.61 -7.14
C VAL A 111 3.92 50.23 -8.13
N LEU A 112 5.18 50.37 -7.74
CA LEU A 112 6.26 50.88 -8.59
C LEU A 112 6.93 49.71 -9.30
N ASP A 113 7.29 49.92 -10.56
CA ASP A 113 8.01 48.99 -11.43
C ASP A 113 9.47 48.89 -10.97
N ASP A 114 9.72 48.02 -9.98
CA ASP A 114 11.08 47.63 -9.61
C ASP A 114 11.43 46.40 -10.47
N GLU A 115 12.09 46.64 -11.60
CA GLU A 115 12.63 45.61 -12.52
C GLU A 115 13.67 44.71 -11.81
N GLU A 116 13.24 43.73 -11.03
CA GLU A 116 14.01 42.50 -10.76
C GLU A 116 13.05 41.30 -10.88
N THR A 117 12.79 40.87 -12.11
CA THR A 117 12.17 39.57 -12.36
C THR A 117 13.21 38.48 -12.17
N GLU A 118 13.32 37.95 -10.94
CA GLU A 118 13.94 36.64 -10.74
C GLU A 118 13.09 35.58 -11.45
N GLU A 119 13.66 34.96 -12.47
CA GLU A 119 13.09 33.83 -13.20
C GLU A 119 12.78 32.70 -12.20
N VAL A 120 11.51 32.57 -11.82
CA VAL A 120 11.04 31.48 -10.97
C VAL A 120 11.18 30.19 -11.76
N ALA A 121 12.26 29.45 -11.48
CA ALA A 121 12.60 28.21 -12.13
C ALA A 121 11.41 27.23 -12.15
N ASP A 122 11.14 26.68 -13.33
CA ASP A 122 10.11 25.67 -13.53
C ASP A 122 10.34 24.47 -12.61
N HIS A 123 9.28 24.09 -11.89
CA HIS A 123 9.25 22.98 -10.91
C HIS A 123 9.66 21.60 -11.48
N GLU A 124 9.86 21.45 -12.80
CA GLU A 124 10.42 20.23 -13.40
C GLU A 124 11.91 20.02 -13.05
N THR A 125 12.66 21.10 -12.78
CA THR A 125 14.10 21.01 -12.45
C THR A 125 14.41 20.55 -11.03
N ILE A 126 13.41 20.50 -10.13
CA ILE A 126 13.63 20.13 -8.72
C ILE A 126 13.70 18.61 -8.53
N ILE A 127 13.07 17.82 -9.42
CA ILE A 127 13.01 16.36 -9.27
C ILE A 127 14.35 15.72 -9.68
N GLU A 128 15.03 16.20 -10.74
CA GLU A 128 16.29 15.60 -11.20
C GLU A 128 17.45 15.77 -10.20
N ASN A 129 17.43 16.82 -9.37
CA ASN A 129 18.49 17.06 -8.38
C ASN A 129 18.38 16.20 -7.11
N GLN A 130 17.30 15.44 -6.94
CA GLN A 130 17.13 14.52 -5.80
C GLN A 130 17.66 13.10 -6.08
N GLU A 131 17.93 12.74 -7.35
CA GLU A 131 18.42 11.41 -7.73
C GLU A 131 19.97 11.30 -7.81
N GLN A 132 20.71 12.38 -7.54
CA GLN A 132 22.18 12.41 -7.57
C GLN A 132 22.90 12.47 -6.21
N ASN A 133 22.20 12.23 -5.09
CA ASN A 133 22.82 12.17 -3.75
C ASN A 133 22.63 10.81 -3.07
#